data_AF-A0AAE3LZU4-F1
#
_entry.id   AF-A0AAE3LZU4-F1
#
_cell.length_a   1.000
_cell.length_b   1.000
_cell.length_c   1.000
_cell.angle_alpha   90.00
_cell.angle_beta   90.00
_cell.angle_gamma   90.00
#
_symmetry.space_group_name_H-M   'P 1'
#
loop_
_entity.id
_entity.type
_entity.pdbx_description
1 polymer ?
#
loop_
_entity_poly.entity_id
_entity_poly.type
_entity_poly.pdbx_seq_one_letter_code
_entity_poly.pdbx_strand_id
1 'polypeptide(L)'
;MSGRNWTELFFLDEAVAMAAGHRPCAYCRRANYNAYSEAWGESLKAPQMDAVLHRARAVNGARHLQTHQAQAQDLPDGTFIKTDQPYLLRRDAAFPYAPNGYGAPKSRPTGVVTALTSAPMIGVLRGGYAPQLHPSAG
;
A
#
# COMPACT_ATOMS: atom_id res chain seq x y z
N MET A 1 25.07 20.05 3.94
CA MET A 1 24.03 19.03 3.66
C MET A 1 23.09 19.01 4.85
N SER A 2 21.83 19.41 4.68
CA SER A 2 20.90 19.53 5.81
C SER A 2 20.71 18.17 6.50
N GLY A 3 20.92 18.09 7.82
CA GLY A 3 20.83 16.88 8.66
C GLY A 3 19.43 16.29 8.81
N ARG A 4 18.69 16.12 7.71
CA ARG A 4 17.39 15.45 7.67
C ARG A 4 17.61 13.98 7.29
N ASN A 5 17.22 13.08 8.20
CA ASN A 5 17.25 11.62 7.99
C ASN A 5 15.95 11.08 7.36
N TRP A 6 15.23 11.91 6.60
CA TRP A 6 13.96 11.56 5.97
C TRP A 6 13.77 12.28 4.63
N THR A 7 13.00 11.68 3.73
CA THR A 7 12.62 12.23 2.42
C THR A 7 11.11 12.36 2.34
N GLU A 8 10.63 13.55 1.95
CA GLU A 8 9.23 13.80 1.64
C GLU A 8 8.87 13.10 0.33
N LEU A 9 7.85 12.24 0.38
CA LEU A 9 7.27 11.61 -0.79
C LEU A 9 5.79 11.98 -0.84
N PHE A 10 5.37 12.54 -1.97
CA PHE A 10 4.00 12.97 -2.19
C PHE A 10 3.28 11.89 -3.00
N PHE A 11 2.38 11.17 -2.33
CA PHE A 11 1.44 10.24 -2.93
C PHE A 11 0.03 10.83 -2.82
N LEU A 12 -0.88 10.39 -3.68
CA LEU A 12 -2.30 10.78 -3.60
C LEU A 12 -2.86 10.50 -2.20
N ASP A 13 -2.56 9.31 -1.66
CA ASP A 13 -2.96 8.87 -0.32
C ASP A 13 -2.04 7.77 0.22
N GLU A 14 -2.37 7.21 1.40
CA GLU A 14 -1.57 6.15 2.01
C GLU A 14 -1.63 4.82 1.28
N ALA A 15 -2.75 4.47 0.65
CA ALA A 15 -2.85 3.21 -0.06
C ALA A 15 -1.93 3.19 -1.29
N VAL A 16 -1.78 4.33 -1.98
CA VAL A 16 -0.78 4.51 -3.05
C VAL A 16 0.64 4.41 -2.50
N ALA A 17 0.93 5.05 -1.35
CA ALA A 17 2.24 4.94 -0.71
C ALA A 17 2.57 3.48 -0.34
N MET A 18 1.60 2.74 0.21
CA MET A 18 1.74 1.33 0.57
C MET A 18 1.94 0.45 -0.66
N ALA A 19 1.19 0.68 -1.75
CA ALA A 19 1.39 -0.01 -3.02
C ALA A 19 2.80 0.25 -3.61
N ALA A 20 3.34 1.46 -3.41
CA ALA A 20 4.71 1.81 -3.75
C ALA A 20 5.76 1.24 -2.76
N GLY A 21 5.33 0.57 -1.68
CA GLY A 21 6.17 -0.06 -0.67
C GLY A 21 6.74 0.90 0.37
N HIS A 22 6.02 1.99 0.68
CA HIS A 22 6.40 2.97 1.69
C HIS A 22 5.48 2.87 2.92
N ARG A 23 6.09 2.86 4.11
CA ARG A 23 5.39 2.96 5.41
C ARG A 23 5.23 4.42 5.85
N PRO A 24 4.33 4.71 6.81
CA PRO A 24 4.25 6.03 7.43
C PRO A 24 5.59 6.48 8.06
N CYS A 25 5.87 7.79 7.96
CA CYS A 25 7.08 8.38 8.52
C CYS A 25 7.02 8.41 10.05
N ALA A 26 8.03 7.85 10.73
CA ALA A 26 8.12 7.83 12.18
C ALA A 26 8.35 9.22 12.80
N TYR A 27 8.85 10.20 12.03
CA TYR A 27 9.07 11.56 12.50
C TYR A 27 7.82 12.42 12.34
N CYS A 28 7.27 12.48 11.12
CA CYS A 28 6.18 13.41 10.79
C CYS A 28 4.78 12.83 11.06
N ARG A 29 4.62 11.50 11.02
CA ARG A 29 3.33 10.81 11.14
C ARG A 29 3.39 9.73 12.22
N ARG A 30 3.87 10.12 13.41
CA ARG A 30 4.17 9.23 14.54
C ARG A 30 2.99 8.33 14.92
N ALA A 31 1.78 8.87 15.02
CA ALA A 31 0.58 8.10 15.37
C ALA A 31 0.32 6.99 14.34
N ASN A 32 0.32 7.32 13.05
CA ASN A 32 0.18 6.35 11.96
C ASN A 32 1.33 5.33 11.95
N TYR A 33 2.56 5.75 12.19
CA TYR A 33 3.70 4.84 12.29
C TYR A 33 3.52 3.82 13.43
N ASN A 34 3.04 4.26 14.61
CA ASN A 34 2.81 3.37 15.73
C ASN A 34 1.70 2.35 15.40
N ALA A 35 0.56 2.81 14.87
CA ALA A 35 -0.53 1.93 14.46
C ALA A 35 -0.09 0.94 13.35
N TYR A 36 0.72 1.41 12.40
CA TYR A 36 1.32 0.56 11.36
C TYR A 36 2.25 -0.50 11.95
N SER A 37 3.09 -0.12 12.91
CA SER A 37 4.01 -1.04 13.58
C SER A 37 3.28 -2.07 14.44
N GLU A 38 2.17 -1.69 15.07
CA GLU A 38 1.31 -2.60 15.83
C GLU A 38 0.64 -3.61 14.91
N ALA A 39 0.03 -3.14 13.81
CA ALA A 39 -0.59 -3.99 12.80
C ALA A 39 0.40 -4.87 12.03
N TRP A 40 1.69 -4.53 12.01
CA TRP A 40 2.73 -5.42 11.50
C TRP A 40 2.85 -6.70 12.35
N GLY A 41 2.56 -6.63 13.66
CA GLY A 41 2.56 -7.78 14.57
C GLY A 41 3.94 -8.23 15.05
N GLU A 42 5.03 -7.64 14.56
CA GLU A 42 6.40 -7.89 15.01
C GLU A 42 7.03 -6.62 15.59
N SER A 43 7.90 -6.77 16.59
CA SER A 43 8.66 -5.66 17.18
C SER A 43 9.86 -5.24 16.32
N LEU A 44 9.60 -4.79 15.08
CA LEU A 44 10.62 -4.33 14.16
C LEU A 44 10.86 -2.82 14.26
N LYS A 45 12.12 -2.41 14.17
CA LYS A 45 12.48 -0.99 13.98
C LYS A 45 12.22 -0.58 12.52
N ALA A 46 11.98 0.71 12.32
CA ALA A 46 11.83 1.35 11.01
C ALA A 46 12.79 0.81 9.91
N PRO A 47 14.12 0.77 10.10
CA PRO A 47 15.04 0.26 9.08
C PRO A 47 14.85 -1.24 8.75
N GLN A 48 14.40 -2.04 9.71
CA GLN A 48 14.13 -3.47 9.50
C GLN A 48 12.86 -3.66 8.66
N MET A 49 11.79 -2.91 8.96
CA MET A 49 10.60 -2.85 8.10
C MET A 49 10.97 -2.37 6.69
N ASP A 50 11.77 -1.31 6.57
CA ASP A 50 12.21 -0.77 5.28
C ASP A 50 12.99 -1.81 4.46
N ALA A 51 13.83 -2.62 5.09
CA ALA A 51 14.56 -3.70 4.42
C ALA A 51 13.62 -4.82 3.92
N VAL A 52 12.61 -5.19 4.70
CA VAL A 52 11.59 -6.16 4.27
C VAL A 52 10.78 -5.61 3.09
N LEU A 53 10.29 -4.37 3.20
CA LEU A 53 9.51 -3.70 2.16
C LEU A 53 10.31 -3.49 0.88
N HIS A 54 11.59 -3.14 1.00
CA HIS A 54 12.48 -2.99 -0.14
C HIS A 54 12.64 -4.32 -0.90
N ARG A 55 12.93 -5.42 -0.20
CA ARG A 55 13.05 -6.75 -0.83
C ARG A 55 11.75 -7.19 -1.50
N ALA A 56 10.60 -6.91 -0.88
CA ALA A 56 9.30 -7.29 -1.40
C ALA A 56 8.80 -6.43 -2.58
N ARG A 57 9.44 -5.28 -2.84
CA ARG A 57 9.05 -4.36 -3.92
C ARG A 57 10.08 -4.27 -5.04
N ALA A 58 11.36 -4.47 -4.76
CA ALA A 58 12.45 -4.23 -5.70
C ALA A 58 12.59 -5.36 -6.73
N VAL A 59 12.67 -5.00 -8.01
CA VAL A 59 13.14 -5.89 -9.07
C VAL A 59 14.51 -5.37 -9.51
N ASN A 60 15.55 -6.17 -9.30
CA ASN A 60 16.92 -5.75 -9.59
C ASN A 60 17.07 -5.42 -11.08
N GLY A 61 17.58 -4.23 -11.39
CA GLY A 61 17.81 -3.77 -12.76
C GLY A 61 16.56 -3.35 -13.53
N ALA A 62 15.37 -3.36 -12.91
CA ALA A 62 14.14 -2.97 -13.57
C ALA A 62 13.53 -1.71 -12.95
N ARG A 63 12.83 -0.91 -13.76
CA ARG A 63 12.12 0.31 -13.34
C ARG A 63 10.66 0.02 -12.93
N HIS A 64 10.37 -1.18 -12.44
CA HIS A 64 9.03 -1.57 -11.99
C HIS A 64 9.07 -2.30 -10.64
N LEU A 65 7.93 -2.30 -9.94
CA LEU A 65 7.76 -3.00 -8.68
C LEU A 65 7.46 -4.49 -8.91
N GLN A 66 7.73 -5.31 -7.91
CA GLN A 66 7.25 -6.70 -7.87
C GLN A 66 5.71 -6.73 -7.81
N THR A 67 5.12 -7.70 -8.51
CA THR A 67 3.68 -7.98 -8.46
C THR A 67 3.48 -9.48 -8.27
N HIS A 68 2.32 -9.88 -7.77
CA HIS A 68 2.00 -11.29 -7.57
C HIS A 68 0.54 -11.57 -7.87
N GLN A 69 0.22 -12.83 -8.17
CA GLN A 69 -1.16 -13.25 -8.35
C GLN A 69 -1.81 -13.51 -6.98
N ALA A 70 -3.06 -13.10 -6.82
CA ALA A 70 -3.85 -13.32 -5.62
C ALA A 70 -5.33 -13.48 -5.97
N GLN A 71 -6.09 -14.17 -5.12
CA GLN A 71 -7.55 -14.21 -5.22
C GLN A 71 -8.12 -12.87 -4.78
N ALA A 72 -8.86 -12.20 -5.66
CA ALA A 72 -9.40 -10.88 -5.40
C ALA A 72 -10.29 -10.84 -4.16
N GLN A 73 -11.07 -11.89 -3.90
CA GLN A 73 -11.94 -12.01 -2.73
C GLN A 73 -11.18 -12.09 -1.38
N ASP A 74 -9.91 -12.48 -1.37
CA ASP A 74 -9.12 -12.68 -0.13
C ASP A 74 -8.29 -11.45 0.24
N LEU A 75 -8.28 -10.43 -0.61
CA LEU A 75 -7.48 -9.22 -0.41
C LEU A 75 -8.17 -8.25 0.55
N PRO A 76 -7.48 -7.68 1.54
CA PRO A 76 -8.07 -6.69 2.43
C PRO A 76 -8.31 -5.35 1.71
N ASP A 77 -9.18 -4.53 2.29
CA ASP A 77 -9.31 -3.11 1.93
C ASP A 77 -7.96 -2.39 2.01
N GLY A 78 -7.74 -1.44 1.09
CA GLY A 78 -6.44 -0.76 0.97
C GLY A 78 -5.48 -1.45 0.00
N THR A 79 -5.83 -2.64 -0.51
CA THR A 79 -5.00 -3.35 -1.49
C THR A 79 -5.17 -2.76 -2.88
N PHE A 80 -4.05 -2.43 -3.54
CA PHE A 80 -4.03 -2.13 -4.97
C PHE A 80 -3.89 -3.40 -5.79
N ILE A 81 -4.71 -3.50 -6.83
CA ILE A 81 -4.65 -4.55 -7.85
C ILE A 81 -4.54 -3.93 -9.24
N LYS A 82 -4.21 -4.76 -10.23
CA LYS A 82 -4.24 -4.43 -11.65
C LYS A 82 -5.06 -5.47 -12.40
N THR A 83 -6.05 -4.98 -13.14
CA THR A 83 -6.76 -5.73 -14.18
C THR A 83 -6.42 -5.09 -15.53
N ASP A 84 -7.29 -4.23 -16.07
CA ASP A 84 -7.02 -3.36 -17.22
C ASP A 84 -6.21 -2.12 -16.83
N GLN A 85 -6.45 -1.62 -15.63
CA GLN A 85 -5.74 -0.50 -15.01
C GLN A 85 -5.56 -0.77 -13.50
N PRO A 86 -4.83 0.08 -12.76
CA PRO A 86 -4.76 -0.03 -11.30
C PRO A 86 -6.08 0.32 -10.63
N TYR A 87 -6.49 -0.46 -9.64
CA TYR A 87 -7.64 -0.19 -8.78
C TYR A 87 -7.25 -0.33 -7.31
N LEU A 88 -7.85 0.52 -6.48
CA LEU A 88 -7.90 0.35 -5.03
C LEU A 88 -9.10 -0.54 -4.67
N LEU A 89 -8.87 -1.58 -3.89
CA LEU A 89 -9.94 -2.40 -3.32
C LEU A 89 -10.44 -1.79 -2.00
N ARG A 90 -11.76 -1.67 -1.89
CA ARG A 90 -12.44 -1.22 -0.66
C ARG A 90 -13.85 -1.80 -0.60
N ARG A 91 -14.17 -2.53 0.46
CA ARG A 91 -15.40 -3.31 0.63
C ARG A 91 -15.66 -4.16 -0.61
N ASP A 92 -16.88 -4.10 -1.13
CA ASP A 92 -17.33 -4.81 -2.34
C ASP A 92 -17.04 -4.05 -3.64
N ALA A 93 -16.16 -3.05 -3.61
CA ALA A 93 -15.84 -2.20 -4.76
C ALA A 93 -14.34 -2.16 -5.11
N ALA A 94 -14.09 -1.87 -6.39
CA ALA A 94 -12.79 -1.55 -6.95
C ALA A 94 -12.83 -0.13 -7.54
N PHE A 95 -11.99 0.75 -7.00
CA PHE A 95 -11.90 2.16 -7.34
C PHE A 95 -10.78 2.40 -8.36
N PRO A 96 -11.09 2.79 -9.61
CA PRO A 96 -10.06 3.05 -10.62
C PRO A 96 -9.13 4.17 -10.15
N TYR A 97 -7.83 3.95 -10.20
CA TYR A 97 -6.86 4.95 -9.76
C TYR A 97 -6.52 5.95 -10.86
N ALA A 98 -6.52 7.24 -10.51
CA ALA A 98 -5.88 8.30 -11.27
C ALA A 98 -5.02 9.19 -10.34
N PRO A 99 -4.01 9.91 -10.87
CA PRO A 99 -3.12 10.74 -10.04
C PRO A 99 -3.81 11.84 -9.24
N ASN A 100 -5.01 12.27 -9.66
CA ASN A 100 -5.81 13.32 -9.02
C ASN A 100 -6.97 12.78 -8.17
N GLY A 101 -7.09 11.46 -8.01
CA GLY A 101 -8.17 10.83 -7.28
C GLY A 101 -8.62 9.50 -7.88
N TYR A 102 -9.53 8.83 -7.18
CA TYR A 102 -10.21 7.66 -7.69
C TYR A 102 -11.43 8.01 -8.55
N GLY A 103 -11.66 7.19 -9.58
CA GLY A 103 -12.85 7.25 -10.42
C GLY A 103 -14.06 6.55 -9.80
N ALA A 104 -15.16 6.51 -10.55
CA ALA A 104 -16.40 5.85 -10.11
C ALA A 104 -16.14 4.36 -9.77
N PRO A 105 -16.65 3.86 -8.62
CA PRO A 105 -16.40 2.49 -8.19
C PRO A 105 -17.04 1.50 -9.17
N LYS A 106 -16.31 0.43 -9.44
CA LYS A 106 -16.81 -0.77 -10.10
C LYS A 106 -17.02 -1.87 -9.06
N SER A 107 -17.80 -2.90 -9.41
CA SER A 107 -17.88 -4.11 -8.59
C SER A 107 -16.49 -4.69 -8.38
N ARG A 108 -16.23 -5.18 -7.16
CA ARG A 108 -15.00 -5.90 -6.86
C ARG A 108 -14.84 -7.08 -7.83
N PRO A 109 -13.66 -7.26 -8.45
CA PRO A 109 -13.43 -8.41 -9.32
C PRO A 109 -13.43 -9.72 -8.52
N THR A 110 -13.72 -10.82 -9.20
CA THR A 110 -13.67 -12.17 -8.64
C THR A 110 -12.54 -12.97 -9.30
N GLY A 111 -11.98 -13.93 -8.56
CA GLY A 111 -10.94 -14.81 -9.09
C GLY A 111 -9.55 -14.21 -9.02
N VAL A 112 -8.63 -14.73 -9.85
CA VAL A 112 -7.22 -14.37 -9.79
C VAL A 112 -6.97 -13.00 -10.43
N VAL A 113 -6.32 -12.11 -9.69
CA VAL A 113 -5.90 -10.77 -10.12
C VAL A 113 -4.43 -10.54 -9.80
N THR A 114 -3.83 -9.54 -10.47
CA THR A 114 -2.47 -9.10 -10.16
C THR A 114 -2.51 -8.10 -9.01
N ALA A 115 -1.95 -8.45 -7.85
CA ALA A 115 -1.76 -7.53 -6.74
C ALA A 115 -0.51 -6.66 -6.94
N LEU A 116 -0.69 -5.35 -6.74
CA LEU A 116 0.38 -4.34 -6.78
C LEU A 116 0.91 -4.03 -5.37
N THR A 117 0.05 -4.09 -4.35
CA THR A 117 0.48 -3.99 -2.96
C THR A 117 1.23 -5.26 -2.57
N SER A 118 2.43 -5.13 -2.01
CA SER A 118 3.29 -6.28 -1.69
C SER A 118 2.72 -7.13 -0.54
N ALA A 119 3.12 -8.41 -0.48
CA ALA A 119 2.62 -9.34 0.53
C ALA A 119 2.81 -8.86 2.00
N PRO A 120 3.96 -8.25 2.40
CA PRO A 120 4.09 -7.68 3.74
C PRO A 120 3.09 -6.55 4.03
N MET A 121 2.82 -5.69 3.03
CA MET A 121 1.82 -4.62 3.16
C MET A 121 0.40 -5.18 3.28
N ILE A 122 0.08 -6.23 2.53
CA ILE A 122 -1.19 -6.96 2.68
C ILE A 122 -1.30 -7.56 4.08
N GLY A 123 -0.20 -8.08 4.64
CA GLY A 123 -0.12 -8.55 6.03
C GLY A 123 -0.49 -7.45 7.03
N VAL A 124 0.08 -6.26 6.88
CA VAL A 124 -0.22 -5.09 7.72
C VAL A 124 -1.69 -4.65 7.62
N LEU A 125 -2.27 -4.64 6.41
CA LEU A 125 -3.69 -4.36 6.22
C LEU A 125 -4.57 -5.39 6.95
N ARG A 126 -4.22 -6.68 6.88
CA ARG A 126 -4.90 -7.75 7.63
C ARG A 126 -4.72 -7.63 9.14
N GLY A 127 -3.59 -7.09 9.58
CA GLY A 127 -3.31 -6.77 10.99
C GLY A 127 -4.09 -5.57 11.53
N GLY A 128 -4.98 -4.95 10.73
CA GLY A 128 -5.89 -3.90 11.17
C GLY A 128 -5.43 -2.48 10.86
N TYR A 129 -4.30 -2.29 10.16
CA TYR A 129 -3.93 -0.95 9.70
C TYR A 129 -4.89 -0.47 8.60
N ALA A 130 -5.62 0.60 8.89
CA ALA A 130 -6.49 1.25 7.92
C ALA A 130 -5.77 2.45 7.27
N PRO A 131 -5.39 2.40 5.99
CA PRO A 131 -4.74 3.52 5.33
C PRO A 131 -5.69 4.72 5.20
N GLN A 132 -5.16 5.92 5.41
CA GLN A 132 -5.86 7.15 5.10
C GLN A 132 -5.99 7.29 3.57
N LEU A 133 -7.23 7.26 3.09
CA LEU A 133 -7.56 7.32 1.66
C LEU A 133 -7.92 8.75 1.22
N HIS A 134 -7.72 9.03 -0.06
CA HIS A 134 -8.20 10.27 -0.67
C HIS A 134 -9.75 10.33 -0.61
N PRO A 135 -10.38 11.50 -0.40
CA PRO A 135 -11.85 11.61 -0.27
C PRO A 135 -12.64 11.04 -1.44
N SER A 136 -12.09 11.00 -2.65
CA SER A 136 -12.77 10.37 -3.80
C SER A 136 -12.83 8.84 -3.76
N ALA A 137 -12.16 8.20 -2.79
CA ALA A 137 -12.34 6.77 -2.49
C ALA A 137 -13.62 6.49 -1.66
N GLY A 138 -14.37 7.54 -1.29
CA GLY A 138 -15.65 7.48 -0.56
C GLY A 138 -15.56 7.74 0.94
#